data_AF-A0A7J3ELP9-F1
#
_entry.id   AF-A0A7J3ELP9-F1
#
_cell.length_a   1.000
_cell.length_b   1.000
_cell.length_c   1.000
_cell.angle_alpha   90.00
_cell.angle_beta   90.00
_cell.angle_gamma   90.00
#
_symmetry.space_group_name_H-M   'P 1'
#
loop_
_entity.id
_entity.type
_entity.pdbx_description
1 polymer ?
#
loop_
_entity_poly.entity_id
_entity_poly.type
_entity_poly.pdbx_seq_one_letter_code
_entity_poly.pdbx_strand_id
1 'polypeptide(L)'
;MIFFKSDTEKFNDLMSKGFSDRNKGNLEGAVRNFLQAYEVASKSRDPSLASKADIPLFYALFYDALIKKTPESFKKAADQCRKLDPGTELDLGLASKVYPQDLTRELELLAELSGLPSFEIGKVKSMDISVTEKYESVANILLAEGARRLILEDLVGLHEPLNVIGFRLLGYARIIRAVKIEENEPSKAVEIYSEALAFLQQATPEVREFVNERITKLGKSTKCWVCHREIQGEEVNYIYLPASVNEYVKSRYDKDAPYLINDGKIAVCRVCYTMIRDLSDKISKYYYDLAIKEMRLMEERINARIRELQARIDLMRTTIRFERK
;
A
#
# COMPACT_ATOMS: atom_id res chain seq x y z
N MET A 1 28.57 -53.20 -14.37
CA MET A 1 27.25 -53.24 -15.05
C MET A 1 26.52 -51.97 -14.64
N ILE A 2 26.49 -50.95 -15.50
CA ILE A 2 25.73 -49.71 -15.23
C ILE A 2 24.28 -50.04 -15.57
N PHE A 3 23.44 -50.29 -14.56
CA PHE A 3 22.01 -50.44 -14.76
C PHE A 3 21.44 -49.09 -15.18
N PHE A 4 21.24 -48.90 -16.49
CA PHE A 4 20.49 -47.76 -17.00
C PHE A 4 19.02 -47.93 -16.57
N LYS A 5 18.57 -47.11 -15.62
CA LYS A 5 17.15 -47.04 -15.25
C LYS A 5 16.30 -46.78 -16.50
N SER A 6 15.17 -47.46 -16.61
CA SER A 6 14.19 -47.19 -17.69
C SER A 6 13.62 -45.77 -17.55
N ASP A 7 13.07 -45.21 -18.62
CA ASP A 7 12.47 -43.86 -18.57
C ASP A 7 11.31 -43.79 -17.56
N THR A 8 10.52 -44.86 -17.45
CA THR A 8 9.45 -45.00 -16.46
C THR A 8 9.98 -45.02 -15.03
N GLU A 9 11.08 -45.73 -14.76
CA GLU A 9 11.72 -45.73 -13.44
C GLU A 9 12.30 -44.36 -13.08
N LYS A 10 12.93 -43.67 -14.04
CA LYS A 10 13.44 -42.31 -13.83
C LYS A 10 12.30 -41.34 -13.56
N PHE A 11 11.22 -41.40 -14.33
CA PHE A 11 10.03 -40.59 -14.14
C PHE A 11 9.44 -40.79 -12.75
N ASN A 12 9.22 -42.03 -12.32
CA ASN A 12 8.66 -42.34 -11.01
C ASN A 12 9.57 -41.89 -9.86
N ASP A 13 10.89 -42.04 -9.99
CA ASP A 13 11.88 -41.56 -9.01
C ASP A 13 11.84 -40.02 -8.89
N LEU A 14 11.77 -39.31 -10.01
CA LEU A 14 11.68 -37.84 -10.04
C LEU A 14 10.35 -37.33 -9.48
N MET A 15 9.22 -37.97 -9.82
CA MET A 15 7.91 -37.66 -9.24
C MET A 15 7.92 -37.84 -7.72
N SER A 16 8.47 -38.97 -7.24
CA SER A 16 8.56 -39.27 -5.80
C SER A 16 9.45 -38.26 -5.06
N LYS A 17 10.58 -37.87 -5.67
CA LYS A 17 11.45 -36.80 -5.15
C LYS A 17 10.74 -35.46 -5.10
N GLY A 18 9.98 -35.12 -6.15
CA GLY A 18 9.16 -33.91 -6.21
C GLY A 18 8.16 -33.82 -5.06
N PHE A 19 7.39 -34.89 -4.82
CA PHE A 19 6.46 -34.94 -3.69
C PHE A 19 7.15 -34.96 -2.32
N SER A 20 8.29 -35.65 -2.19
CA SER A 20 9.11 -35.61 -0.96
C SER A 20 9.58 -34.19 -0.64
N ASP A 21 10.09 -33.47 -1.63
CA ASP A 21 10.57 -32.09 -1.45
C ASP A 21 9.42 -31.15 -1.09
N ARG A 22 8.26 -31.28 -1.76
CA ARG A 22 7.02 -30.58 -1.39
C ARG A 22 6.67 -30.80 0.08
N ASN A 23 6.61 -32.07 0.52
CA ASN A 23 6.23 -32.42 1.89
C ASN A 23 7.20 -31.87 2.95
N LYS A 24 8.46 -31.63 2.56
CA LYS A 24 9.48 -31.00 3.41
C LYS A 24 9.43 -29.46 3.36
N GLY A 25 8.51 -28.88 2.59
CA GLY A 25 8.41 -27.43 2.36
C GLY A 25 9.43 -26.88 1.35
N ASN A 26 10.22 -27.72 0.69
CA ASN A 26 11.20 -27.31 -0.32
C ASN A 26 10.55 -27.20 -1.70
N LEU A 27 9.74 -26.15 -1.90
CA LEU A 27 8.98 -25.95 -3.14
C LEU A 27 9.89 -25.78 -4.37
N GLU A 28 11.04 -25.11 -4.24
CA GLU A 28 11.98 -24.96 -5.35
C GLU A 28 12.61 -26.30 -5.78
N GLY A 29 12.92 -27.17 -4.81
CA GLY A 29 13.33 -28.56 -5.07
C GLY A 29 12.24 -29.35 -5.79
N ALA A 30 10.99 -29.22 -5.33
CA ALA A 30 9.84 -29.86 -5.95
C ALA A 30 9.66 -29.43 -7.41
N VAL A 31 9.68 -28.12 -7.69
CA VAL A 31 9.57 -27.57 -9.06
C VAL A 31 10.66 -28.14 -9.97
N ARG A 32 11.92 -28.17 -9.53
CA ARG A 32 13.03 -28.72 -10.31
C ARG A 32 12.82 -30.21 -10.65
N ASN A 33 12.44 -31.02 -9.66
CA ASN A 33 12.20 -32.44 -9.87
C ASN A 33 11.01 -32.71 -10.80
N PHE A 34 9.93 -31.94 -10.70
CA PHE A 34 8.78 -32.03 -11.61
C PHE A 34 9.13 -31.62 -13.04
N LEU A 35 9.92 -30.54 -13.23
CA LEU A 35 10.40 -30.17 -14.58
C LEU A 35 11.27 -31.26 -15.19
N GLN A 36 12.15 -31.89 -14.40
CA GLN A 36 12.94 -33.03 -14.87
C GLN A 36 12.06 -34.24 -15.22
N ALA A 37 11.01 -34.53 -14.43
CA ALA A 37 10.06 -35.59 -14.74
C ALA A 37 9.30 -35.31 -16.05
N TYR A 38 8.90 -34.06 -16.28
CA TYR A 38 8.30 -33.61 -17.54
C TYR A 38 9.24 -33.84 -18.73
N GLU A 39 10.52 -33.46 -18.60
CA GLU A 39 11.50 -33.67 -19.67
C GLU A 39 11.70 -35.15 -20.01
N VAL A 40 11.72 -36.03 -19.01
CA VAL A 40 11.82 -37.47 -19.22
C VAL A 40 10.57 -38.00 -19.94
N ALA A 41 9.37 -37.62 -19.48
CA ALA A 41 8.12 -38.08 -20.08
C ALA A 41 7.93 -37.59 -21.51
N SER A 42 8.15 -36.28 -21.76
CA SER A 42 7.96 -35.66 -23.08
C SER A 42 8.92 -36.17 -24.16
N LYS A 43 10.13 -36.63 -23.77
CA LYS A 43 11.12 -37.20 -24.69
C LYS A 43 11.04 -38.72 -24.81
N SER A 44 10.17 -39.39 -24.04
CA SER A 44 10.09 -40.84 -24.04
C SER A 44 9.44 -41.38 -25.32
N ARG A 45 9.92 -42.55 -25.76
CA ARG A 45 9.34 -43.28 -26.90
C ARG A 45 8.15 -44.14 -26.51
N ASP A 46 7.87 -44.30 -25.22
CA ASP A 46 6.69 -45.00 -24.72
C ASP A 46 5.46 -44.06 -24.76
N PRO A 47 4.44 -44.35 -25.60
CA PRO A 47 3.24 -43.51 -25.71
C PRO A 47 2.48 -43.36 -24.38
N SER A 48 2.52 -44.39 -23.53
CA SER A 48 1.86 -44.36 -22.22
C SER A 48 2.53 -43.34 -21.30
N LEU A 49 3.86 -43.29 -21.30
CA LEU A 49 4.60 -42.32 -20.51
C LEU A 49 4.52 -40.91 -21.10
N ALA A 50 4.63 -40.78 -22.42
CA ALA A 50 4.52 -39.49 -23.11
C ALA A 50 3.16 -38.81 -22.85
N SER A 51 2.06 -39.58 -22.81
CA SER A 51 0.73 -39.06 -22.49
C SER A 51 0.61 -38.46 -21.08
N LYS A 52 1.52 -38.78 -20.16
CA LYS A 52 1.52 -38.29 -18.79
C LYS A 52 2.36 -37.03 -18.58
N ALA A 53 3.02 -36.51 -19.62
CA ALA A 53 3.95 -35.39 -19.50
C ALA A 53 3.29 -34.11 -18.96
N ASP A 54 2.01 -33.87 -19.24
CA ASP A 54 1.34 -32.65 -18.79
C ASP A 54 1.15 -32.57 -17.26
N ILE A 55 1.11 -33.72 -16.57
CA ILE A 55 0.92 -33.81 -15.11
C ILE A 55 2.10 -33.22 -14.32
N PRO A 56 3.36 -33.68 -14.50
CA PRO A 56 4.52 -33.06 -13.83
C PRO A 56 4.70 -31.60 -14.25
N LEU A 57 4.40 -31.24 -15.50
CA LEU A 57 4.48 -29.84 -15.93
C LEU A 57 3.48 -28.97 -15.17
N PHE A 58 2.25 -29.45 -14.98
CA PHE A 58 1.27 -28.78 -14.14
C PHE A 58 1.78 -28.59 -12.71
N TYR A 59 2.28 -29.65 -12.04
CA TYR A 59 2.81 -29.52 -10.68
C TYR A 59 3.96 -28.50 -10.60
N ALA A 60 4.89 -28.52 -11.56
CA ALA A 60 5.97 -27.55 -11.61
C ALA A 60 5.44 -26.10 -11.68
N LEU A 61 4.50 -25.83 -12.60
CA LEU A 61 3.92 -24.49 -12.76
C LEU A 61 3.07 -24.06 -11.56
N PHE A 62 2.33 -25.00 -10.96
CA PHE A 62 1.52 -24.75 -9.78
C PHE A 62 2.38 -24.33 -8.58
N TYR A 63 3.41 -25.12 -8.24
CA TYR A 63 4.29 -24.76 -7.11
C TYR A 63 5.14 -23.53 -7.39
N ASP A 64 5.56 -23.30 -8.65
CA ASP A 64 6.20 -22.04 -9.05
C ASP A 64 5.27 -20.84 -8.86
N ALA A 65 3.97 -20.98 -9.13
CA ALA A 65 2.98 -19.95 -8.87
C ALA A 65 2.78 -19.69 -7.36
N LEU A 66 2.80 -20.73 -6.52
CA LEU A 66 2.76 -20.55 -5.06
C LEU A 66 4.00 -19.84 -4.50
N ILE A 67 5.17 -20.04 -5.12
CA ILE A 67 6.42 -19.34 -4.76
C ILE A 67 6.36 -17.87 -5.21
N LYS A 68 6.05 -17.62 -6.48
CA LYS A 68 6.14 -16.29 -7.10
C LYS A 68 4.94 -15.39 -6.78
N LYS A 69 3.76 -15.98 -6.63
CA LYS A 69 2.48 -15.30 -6.36
C LYS A 69 2.17 -14.16 -7.33
N THR A 70 2.51 -14.32 -8.62
CA THR A 70 2.21 -13.31 -9.65
C THR A 70 1.04 -13.74 -10.55
N PRO A 71 0.33 -12.78 -11.17
CA PRO A 71 -0.79 -13.07 -12.08
C PRO A 71 -0.39 -14.02 -13.21
N GLU A 72 0.78 -13.81 -13.80
CA GLU A 72 1.27 -14.60 -14.93
C GLU A 72 1.59 -16.04 -14.52
N SER A 73 2.12 -16.22 -13.30
CA SER A 73 2.44 -17.56 -12.80
C SER A 73 1.18 -18.38 -12.55
N PHE A 74 0.15 -17.78 -11.94
CA PHE A 74 -1.15 -18.42 -11.76
C PHE A 74 -1.88 -18.67 -13.09
N LYS A 75 -1.83 -17.73 -14.05
CA LYS A 75 -2.40 -17.93 -15.40
C LYS A 75 -1.76 -19.10 -16.12
N LYS A 76 -0.42 -19.22 -16.10
CA LYS A 76 0.28 -20.36 -16.70
C LYS A 76 -0.11 -21.70 -16.06
N ALA A 77 -0.24 -21.72 -14.74
CA ALA A 77 -0.69 -22.92 -14.02
C ALA A 77 -2.14 -23.29 -14.41
N ALA A 78 -3.05 -22.31 -14.50
CA ALA A 78 -4.42 -22.51 -14.94
C ALA A 78 -4.49 -23.05 -16.38
N ASP A 79 -3.76 -22.43 -17.31
CA ASP A 79 -3.69 -22.84 -18.71
C ASP A 79 -3.19 -24.28 -18.87
N GLN A 80 -2.22 -24.69 -18.04
CA GLN A 80 -1.74 -26.06 -18.04
C GLN A 80 -2.74 -27.02 -17.37
N CYS A 81 -3.41 -26.60 -16.31
CA CYS A 81 -4.44 -27.38 -15.62
C CYS A 81 -5.59 -27.74 -16.58
N ARG A 82 -6.02 -26.81 -17.44
CA ARG A 82 -7.07 -27.04 -18.46
C ARG A 82 -6.76 -28.13 -19.47
N LYS A 83 -5.47 -28.46 -19.68
CA LYS A 83 -5.05 -29.51 -20.63
C LYS A 83 -5.10 -30.91 -20.02
N LEU A 84 -5.21 -31.02 -18.69
CA LEU A 84 -5.27 -32.31 -18.02
C LEU A 84 -6.65 -32.94 -18.21
N ASP A 85 -6.68 -34.28 -18.19
CA ASP A 85 -7.94 -35.03 -18.18
C ASP A 85 -8.75 -34.67 -16.91
N PRO A 86 -10.01 -34.20 -17.02
CA PRO A 86 -10.84 -33.85 -15.87
C PRO A 86 -10.97 -34.91 -14.79
N GLY A 87 -10.85 -36.19 -15.14
CA GLY A 87 -10.89 -37.31 -14.18
C GLY A 87 -9.60 -37.51 -13.38
N THR A 88 -8.53 -36.79 -13.70
CA THR A 88 -7.23 -36.93 -13.04
C THR A 88 -7.29 -36.37 -11.62
N GLU A 89 -7.06 -37.22 -10.62
CA GLU A 89 -6.93 -36.79 -9.23
C GLU A 89 -5.53 -36.16 -9.01
N LEU A 90 -5.49 -34.92 -8.51
CA LEU A 90 -4.26 -34.17 -8.27
C LEU A 90 -3.86 -34.25 -6.79
N ASP A 91 -2.62 -34.68 -6.51
CA ASP A 91 -2.04 -34.68 -5.18
C ASP A 91 -1.37 -33.32 -4.89
N LEU A 92 -2.15 -32.44 -4.27
CA LEU A 92 -1.69 -31.13 -3.81
C LEU A 92 -1.30 -31.12 -2.32
N GLY A 93 -1.27 -32.29 -1.65
CA GLY A 93 -1.06 -32.36 -0.21
C GLY A 93 -2.23 -31.84 0.62
N LEU A 94 -3.43 -31.81 0.04
CA LEU A 94 -4.69 -31.40 0.68
C LEU A 94 -5.48 -32.64 1.11
N ALA A 95 -6.30 -32.52 2.15
CA ALA A 95 -7.16 -33.61 2.62
C ALA A 95 -8.31 -33.92 1.63
N SER A 96 -8.72 -32.92 0.84
CA SER A 96 -9.75 -33.05 -0.19
C SER A 96 -9.15 -33.52 -1.51
N LYS A 97 -9.91 -34.35 -2.23
CA LYS A 97 -9.61 -34.67 -3.62
C LYS A 97 -9.77 -33.43 -4.49
N VAL A 98 -8.78 -33.16 -5.33
CA VAL A 98 -8.78 -32.00 -6.22
C VAL A 98 -8.74 -32.46 -7.67
N TYR A 99 -9.64 -31.90 -8.48
CA TYR A 99 -9.74 -32.19 -9.90
C TYR A 99 -9.40 -30.94 -10.74
N PRO A 100 -8.90 -31.10 -11.97
CA PRO A 100 -8.48 -29.98 -12.82
C PRO A 100 -9.56 -28.93 -13.09
N GLN A 101 -10.83 -29.33 -13.19
CA GLN A 101 -11.94 -28.42 -13.48
C GLN A 101 -12.14 -27.38 -12.37
N ASP A 102 -12.19 -27.84 -11.11
CA ASP A 102 -12.36 -26.95 -9.96
C ASP A 102 -11.12 -26.08 -9.76
N LEU A 103 -9.94 -26.68 -9.91
CA LEU A 103 -8.66 -26.03 -9.68
C LEU A 103 -8.33 -24.95 -10.70
N THR A 104 -8.71 -25.15 -11.96
CA THR A 104 -8.53 -24.14 -13.02
C THR A 104 -9.18 -22.83 -12.62
N ARG A 105 -10.44 -22.90 -12.17
CA ARG A 105 -11.19 -21.70 -11.78
C ARG A 105 -10.52 -20.99 -10.60
N GLU A 106 -10.02 -21.73 -9.62
CA GLU A 106 -9.30 -21.12 -8.48
C GLU A 106 -8.01 -20.43 -8.88
N LEU A 107 -7.23 -21.05 -9.77
CA LEU A 107 -5.99 -20.45 -10.26
C LEU A 107 -6.26 -19.16 -11.06
N GLU A 108 -7.36 -19.09 -11.82
CA GLU A 108 -7.80 -17.87 -12.47
C GLU A 108 -8.17 -16.77 -11.45
N LEU A 109 -8.93 -17.11 -10.41
CA LEU A 109 -9.30 -16.17 -9.34
C LEU A 109 -8.06 -15.65 -8.60
N LEU A 110 -7.09 -16.52 -8.31
CA LEU A 110 -5.81 -16.14 -7.71
C LEU A 110 -4.97 -15.25 -8.63
N ALA A 111 -5.02 -15.48 -9.94
CA ALA A 111 -4.37 -14.59 -10.91
C ALA A 111 -4.98 -13.18 -10.91
N GLU A 112 -6.30 -13.08 -10.86
CA GLU A 112 -7.00 -11.78 -10.78
C GLU A 112 -6.69 -11.07 -9.45
N LEU A 113 -6.73 -11.80 -8.32
CA LEU A 113 -6.40 -11.26 -7.00
C LEU A 113 -4.95 -10.77 -6.89
N SER A 114 -3.99 -11.56 -7.34
CA SER A 114 -2.57 -11.19 -7.33
C SER A 114 -2.24 -10.04 -8.29
N GLY A 115 -3.13 -9.74 -9.24
CA GLY A 115 -2.97 -8.64 -10.20
C GLY A 115 -3.43 -7.30 -9.65
N LEU A 116 -4.08 -7.29 -8.49
CA LEU A 116 -4.50 -6.07 -7.83
C LEU A 116 -3.30 -5.39 -7.16
N PRO A 117 -3.19 -4.06 -7.26
CA PRO A 117 -2.21 -3.35 -6.46
C PRO A 117 -2.54 -3.52 -4.97
N SER A 118 -1.52 -3.47 -4.11
CA SER A 118 -1.73 -3.53 -2.66
C SER A 118 -2.49 -2.29 -2.19
N PHE A 119 -3.52 -2.50 -1.36
CA PHE A 119 -4.22 -1.41 -0.68
C PHE A 119 -3.53 -1.07 0.64
N GLU A 120 -3.10 0.17 0.80
CA GLU A 120 -2.53 0.68 2.05
C GLU A 120 -3.09 2.08 2.34
N ILE A 121 -3.65 2.29 3.54
CA ILE A 121 -4.29 3.55 3.95
C ILE A 121 -3.35 4.75 3.73
N GLY A 122 -2.08 4.63 4.12
CA GLY A 122 -1.08 5.68 3.96
C GLY A 122 -0.76 6.06 2.51
N LYS A 123 -1.07 5.21 1.54
CA LYS A 123 -0.80 5.43 0.10
C LYS A 123 -2.06 5.74 -0.71
N VAL A 124 -3.25 5.67 -0.14
CA VAL A 124 -4.52 5.87 -0.87
C VAL A 124 -4.55 7.21 -1.61
N LYS A 125 -4.05 8.29 -1.01
CA LYS A 125 -4.00 9.62 -1.65
C LYS A 125 -3.22 9.62 -2.96
N SER A 126 -2.17 8.80 -3.07
CA SER A 126 -1.36 8.67 -4.29
C SER A 126 -1.87 7.63 -5.29
N MET A 127 -2.83 6.78 -4.92
CA MET A 127 -3.35 5.75 -5.83
C MET A 127 -4.10 6.40 -7.01
N ASP A 128 -3.93 5.84 -8.20
CA ASP A 128 -4.64 6.29 -9.39
C ASP A 128 -6.13 5.88 -9.32
N ILE A 129 -7.02 6.72 -9.85
CA ILE A 129 -8.46 6.43 -9.83
C ILE A 129 -8.84 5.24 -10.73
N SER A 130 -8.08 4.97 -11.79
CA SER A 130 -8.27 3.81 -12.68
C SER A 130 -8.12 2.47 -11.95
N VAL A 131 -7.42 2.45 -10.81
CA VAL A 131 -7.30 1.26 -9.97
C VAL A 131 -8.68 0.84 -9.40
N THR A 132 -9.61 1.78 -9.24
CA THR A 132 -10.95 1.50 -8.70
C THR A 132 -11.72 0.54 -9.58
N GLU A 133 -11.63 0.68 -10.90
CA GLU A 133 -12.30 -0.20 -11.87
C GLU A 133 -11.76 -1.63 -11.79
N LYS A 134 -10.44 -1.78 -11.57
CA LYS A 134 -9.83 -3.11 -11.37
C LYS A 134 -10.33 -3.77 -10.10
N TYR A 135 -10.38 -3.04 -8.98
CA TYR A 135 -10.94 -3.56 -7.74
C TYR A 135 -12.40 -3.97 -7.89
N GLU A 136 -13.22 -3.14 -8.53
CA GLU A 136 -14.63 -3.45 -8.75
C GLU A 136 -14.84 -4.65 -9.66
N SER A 137 -14.07 -4.75 -10.74
CA SER A 137 -14.12 -5.89 -11.66
C SER A 137 -13.83 -7.20 -10.92
N VAL A 138 -12.71 -7.27 -10.20
CA VAL A 138 -12.35 -8.46 -9.43
C VAL A 138 -13.35 -8.71 -8.31
N ALA A 139 -13.82 -7.68 -7.62
CA ALA A 139 -14.83 -7.81 -6.58
C ALA A 139 -16.12 -8.46 -7.08
N ASN A 140 -16.64 -8.02 -8.23
CA ASN A 140 -17.86 -8.57 -8.82
C ASN A 140 -17.68 -10.04 -9.20
N ILE A 141 -16.50 -10.42 -9.71
CA ILE A 141 -16.16 -11.81 -9.97
C ILE A 141 -16.23 -12.64 -8.68
N LEU A 142 -15.62 -12.16 -7.60
CA LEU A 142 -15.61 -12.87 -6.31
C LEU A 142 -16.98 -12.94 -5.65
N LEU A 143 -17.80 -11.89 -5.78
CA LEU A 143 -19.16 -11.87 -5.26
C LEU A 143 -20.06 -12.88 -5.98
N ALA A 144 -19.85 -13.09 -7.28
CA ALA A 144 -20.59 -14.09 -8.06
C ALA A 144 -20.28 -15.53 -7.61
N GLU A 145 -19.09 -15.77 -7.04
CA GLU A 145 -18.71 -17.07 -6.45
C GLU A 145 -19.39 -17.32 -5.09
N GLY A 146 -19.95 -16.29 -4.46
CA GLY A 146 -20.70 -16.39 -3.21
C GLY A 146 -19.84 -16.65 -1.98
N ALA A 147 -20.42 -17.34 -0.98
CA ALA A 147 -19.78 -17.59 0.32
C ALA A 147 -18.81 -18.78 0.33
N ARG A 148 -18.46 -19.32 -0.84
CA ARG A 148 -17.49 -20.42 -0.93
C ARG A 148 -16.10 -19.94 -0.55
N ARG A 149 -15.27 -20.87 -0.09
CA ARG A 149 -13.83 -20.67 0.14
C ARG A 149 -13.03 -21.30 -0.99
N LEU A 150 -11.75 -20.94 -1.06
CA LEU A 150 -10.81 -21.59 -1.97
C LEU A 150 -10.48 -22.98 -1.45
N ILE A 151 -10.45 -23.97 -2.33
CA ILE A 151 -9.86 -25.30 -2.11
C ILE A 151 -8.39 -25.13 -1.69
N LEU A 152 -7.71 -24.15 -2.28
CA LEU A 152 -6.30 -23.86 -1.99
C LEU A 152 -6.08 -22.96 -0.76
N GLU A 153 -7.10 -22.70 0.08
CA GLU A 153 -7.05 -21.67 1.14
C GLU A 153 -5.80 -21.76 2.03
N ASP A 154 -5.41 -22.95 2.46
CA ASP A 154 -4.25 -23.19 3.31
C ASP A 154 -2.92 -22.93 2.61
N LEU A 155 -2.84 -23.23 1.31
CA LEU A 155 -1.62 -23.06 0.52
C LEU A 155 -1.35 -21.60 0.17
N VAL A 156 -2.41 -20.80 0.02
CA VAL A 156 -2.30 -19.37 -0.33
C VAL A 156 -2.44 -18.44 0.87
N GLY A 157 -2.93 -18.94 2.01
CA GLY A 157 -3.19 -18.16 3.21
C GLY A 157 -4.45 -17.28 3.12
N LEU A 158 -5.46 -17.73 2.36
CA LEU A 158 -6.73 -17.01 2.16
C LEU A 158 -7.90 -17.85 2.66
N HIS A 159 -8.15 -17.80 3.97
CA HIS A 159 -9.19 -18.59 4.65
C HIS A 159 -10.57 -17.91 4.67
N GLU A 160 -10.66 -16.71 4.11
CA GLU A 160 -11.88 -15.91 4.12
C GLU A 160 -12.79 -16.30 2.94
N PRO A 161 -14.13 -16.30 3.12
CA PRO A 161 -15.06 -16.49 2.01
C PRO A 161 -14.84 -15.48 0.88
N LEU A 162 -15.00 -15.92 -0.38
CA LEU A 162 -14.72 -15.10 -1.55
C LEU A 162 -15.59 -13.84 -1.60
N ASN A 163 -16.86 -13.93 -1.24
CA ASN A 163 -17.72 -12.75 -1.14
C ASN A 163 -17.23 -11.71 -0.12
N VAL A 164 -16.64 -12.13 1.00
CA VAL A 164 -16.09 -11.23 2.02
C VAL A 164 -14.88 -10.48 1.48
N ILE A 165 -14.01 -11.18 0.73
CA ILE A 165 -12.91 -10.54 0.01
C ILE A 165 -13.48 -9.56 -1.03
N GLY A 166 -14.47 -9.98 -1.82
CA GLY A 166 -15.14 -9.14 -2.82
C GLY A 166 -15.71 -7.84 -2.24
N PHE A 167 -16.47 -7.91 -1.15
CA PHE A 167 -16.99 -6.71 -0.48
C PHE A 167 -15.85 -5.80 -0.01
N ARG A 168 -14.76 -6.35 0.54
CA ARG A 168 -13.61 -5.55 0.95
C ARG A 168 -12.99 -4.78 -0.22
N LEU A 169 -12.85 -5.42 -1.38
CA LEU A 169 -12.34 -4.77 -2.59
C LEU A 169 -13.27 -3.64 -3.07
N LEU A 170 -14.60 -3.82 -3.00
CA LEU A 170 -15.55 -2.72 -3.27
C LEU A 170 -15.36 -1.56 -2.29
N GLY A 171 -15.19 -1.87 -1.01
CA GLY A 171 -14.89 -0.89 0.03
C GLY A 171 -13.63 -0.09 -0.29
N TYR A 172 -12.54 -0.76 -0.68
CA TYR A 172 -11.29 -0.10 -1.07
C TYR A 172 -11.47 0.79 -2.31
N ALA A 173 -12.21 0.34 -3.32
CA ALA A 173 -12.52 1.16 -4.49
C ALA A 173 -13.29 2.44 -4.09
N ARG A 174 -14.27 2.34 -3.19
CA ARG A 174 -15.02 3.50 -2.66
C ARG A 174 -14.12 4.46 -1.89
N ILE A 175 -13.24 3.95 -1.02
CA ILE A 175 -12.27 4.78 -0.28
C ILE A 175 -11.40 5.58 -1.26
N ILE A 176 -10.82 4.93 -2.28
CA ILE A 176 -9.96 5.60 -3.26
C ILE A 176 -10.73 6.72 -3.96
N ARG A 177 -11.99 6.49 -4.36
CA ARG A 177 -12.83 7.53 -4.99
C ARG A 177 -13.10 8.70 -4.05
N ALA A 178 -13.51 8.42 -2.82
CA ALA A 178 -13.85 9.45 -1.84
C ALA A 178 -12.66 10.36 -1.55
N VAL A 179 -11.46 9.80 -1.38
CA VAL A 179 -10.22 10.56 -1.15
C VAL A 179 -9.91 11.54 -2.29
N LYS A 180 -10.27 11.23 -3.54
CA LYS A 180 -9.99 12.11 -4.69
C LYS A 180 -10.91 13.32 -4.77
N ILE A 181 -12.08 13.24 -4.14
CA ILE A 181 -13.08 14.30 -4.19
C ILE A 181 -13.25 15.02 -2.85
N GLU A 182 -12.66 14.53 -1.74
CA GLU A 182 -12.90 15.06 -0.39
C GLU A 182 -12.58 16.56 -0.22
N GLU A 183 -11.62 17.09 -0.99
CA GLU A 183 -11.29 18.51 -0.98
C GLU A 183 -12.31 19.37 -1.75
N ASN A 184 -12.88 18.84 -2.83
CA ASN A 184 -13.77 19.58 -3.73
C ASN A 184 -15.25 19.41 -3.39
N GLU A 185 -15.66 18.20 -3.01
CA GLU A 185 -17.04 17.79 -2.74
C GLU A 185 -17.11 17.00 -1.41
N PRO A 186 -16.89 17.64 -0.24
CA PRO A 186 -16.81 16.94 1.05
C PRO A 186 -18.10 16.19 1.41
N SER A 187 -19.29 16.74 1.12
CA SER A 187 -20.56 16.06 1.36
C SER A 187 -20.72 14.77 0.55
N LYS A 188 -20.37 14.82 -0.74
CA LYS A 188 -20.38 13.64 -1.60
C LYS A 188 -19.31 12.62 -1.20
N ALA A 189 -18.15 13.09 -0.74
CA ALA A 189 -17.13 12.20 -0.17
C ALA A 189 -17.67 11.44 1.05
N VAL A 190 -18.44 12.08 1.94
CA VAL A 190 -19.09 11.42 3.09
C VAL A 190 -20.05 10.32 2.63
N GLU A 191 -20.85 10.56 1.59
CA GLU A 191 -21.75 9.54 1.02
C GLU A 191 -20.95 8.33 0.53
N ILE A 192 -19.89 8.55 -0.26
CA ILE A 192 -19.05 7.46 -0.79
C ILE A 192 -18.30 6.73 0.33
N TYR A 193 -17.80 7.43 1.35
CA TYR A 193 -17.20 6.79 2.52
C TYR A 193 -18.23 5.96 3.30
N SER A 194 -19.47 6.41 3.40
CA SER A 194 -20.56 5.67 4.06
C SER A 194 -20.91 4.39 3.29
N GLU A 195 -20.94 4.45 1.95
CA GLU A 195 -21.02 3.26 1.10
C GLU A 195 -19.83 2.31 1.34
N ALA A 196 -18.61 2.85 1.43
CA ALA A 196 -17.42 2.04 1.72
C ALA A 196 -17.58 1.29 3.05
N LEU A 197 -18.05 1.98 4.10
CA LEU A 197 -18.24 1.39 5.42
C LEU A 197 -19.25 0.24 5.40
N ALA A 198 -20.31 0.35 4.60
CA ALA A 198 -21.29 -0.73 4.43
C ALA A 198 -20.67 -2.01 3.86
N PHE A 199 -19.70 -1.89 2.94
CA PHE A 199 -18.97 -3.03 2.40
C PHE A 199 -17.88 -3.57 3.35
N LEU A 200 -17.33 -2.71 4.21
CA LEU A 200 -16.17 -3.02 5.05
C LEU A 200 -16.54 -3.61 6.42
N GLN A 201 -17.76 -4.12 6.62
CA GLN A 201 -18.21 -4.66 7.92
C GLN A 201 -17.24 -5.70 8.52
N GLN A 202 -16.66 -6.55 7.68
CA GLN A 202 -15.72 -7.61 8.04
C GLN A 202 -14.24 -7.25 7.75
N ALA A 203 -13.95 -6.00 7.39
CA ALA A 203 -12.58 -5.54 7.19
C ALA A 203 -11.85 -5.36 8.55
N THR A 204 -10.54 -5.13 8.47
CA THR A 204 -9.73 -4.85 9.67
C THR A 204 -10.26 -3.61 10.41
N PRO A 205 -10.13 -3.55 11.75
CA PRO A 205 -10.54 -2.39 12.53
C PRO A 205 -9.92 -1.09 12.02
N GLU A 206 -8.63 -1.12 11.66
CA GLU A 206 -7.87 0.04 11.18
C GLU A 206 -8.51 0.71 9.95
N VAL A 207 -8.93 -0.06 8.95
CA VAL A 207 -9.57 0.51 7.75
C VAL A 207 -10.93 1.12 8.11
N ARG A 208 -11.71 0.45 8.97
CA ARG A 208 -13.02 0.97 9.39
C ARG A 208 -12.89 2.25 10.22
N GLU A 209 -11.91 2.32 11.11
CA GLU A 209 -11.60 3.50 11.91
C GLU A 209 -11.19 4.67 11.01
N PHE A 210 -10.33 4.44 10.03
CA PHE A 210 -9.95 5.45 9.04
C PHE A 210 -11.18 6.02 8.30
N VAL A 211 -12.09 5.15 7.84
CA VAL A 211 -13.31 5.59 7.14
C VAL A 211 -14.25 6.36 8.07
N ASN A 212 -14.47 5.86 9.29
CA ASN A 212 -15.31 6.53 10.30
C ASN A 212 -14.76 7.90 10.70
N GLU A 213 -13.45 8.02 10.87
CA GLU A 213 -12.78 9.29 11.15
C GLU A 213 -12.99 10.27 10.00
N ARG A 214 -12.82 9.82 8.75
CA ARG A 214 -13.07 10.64 7.55
C ARG A 214 -14.51 11.10 7.46
N ILE A 215 -15.49 10.22 7.66
CA ILE A 215 -16.92 10.56 7.70
C ILE A 215 -17.17 11.65 8.76
N THR A 216 -16.64 11.45 9.97
CA THR A 216 -16.82 12.37 11.09
C THR A 216 -16.24 13.74 10.79
N LYS A 217 -15.00 13.79 10.27
CA LYS A 217 -14.30 15.05 9.95
C LYS A 217 -14.94 15.77 8.77
N LEU A 218 -15.26 15.06 7.70
CA LEU A 218 -15.89 15.61 6.49
C LEU A 218 -17.35 16.03 6.71
N GLY A 219 -18.07 15.37 7.63
CA GLY A 219 -19.43 15.72 7.99
C GLY A 219 -19.55 17.01 8.80
N LYS A 220 -18.46 17.49 9.42
CA LYS A 220 -18.48 18.73 10.19
C LYS A 220 -18.49 19.95 9.27
N SER A 221 -19.49 20.81 9.47
CA SER A 221 -19.61 22.12 8.84
C SER A 221 -19.54 23.22 9.89
N THR A 222 -18.86 24.31 9.54
CA THR A 222 -18.68 25.48 10.41
C THR A 222 -18.48 26.75 9.57
N LYS A 223 -18.11 27.86 10.20
CA LYS A 223 -17.70 29.10 9.55
C LYS A 223 -16.20 29.33 9.77
N CYS A 224 -15.56 30.02 8.83
CA CYS A 224 -14.19 30.48 9.03
C CYS A 224 -14.18 31.68 9.99
N TRP A 225 -13.38 31.62 11.05
CA TRP A 225 -13.21 32.73 12.00
C TRP A 225 -12.80 34.05 11.34
N VAL A 226 -12.01 33.98 10.27
CA VAL A 226 -11.45 35.16 9.60
C VAL A 226 -12.43 35.73 8.58
N CYS A 227 -12.86 34.92 7.61
CA CYS A 227 -13.67 35.41 6.48
C CYS A 227 -15.18 35.20 6.65
N HIS A 228 -15.62 34.55 7.73
CA HIS A 228 -17.02 34.28 8.09
C HIS A 228 -17.81 33.45 7.06
N ARG A 229 -17.15 32.92 6.04
CA ARG A 229 -17.77 32.02 5.05
C ARG A 229 -17.93 30.62 5.63
N GLU A 230 -19.01 29.97 5.22
CA GLU A 230 -19.27 28.56 5.54
C GLU A 230 -18.24 27.66 4.88
N ILE A 231 -17.86 26.61 5.60
CA ILE A 231 -16.82 25.65 5.24
C ILE A 231 -17.18 24.29 5.82
N GLN A 232 -16.85 23.22 5.09
CA GLN A 232 -17.10 21.86 5.49
C GLN A 232 -15.83 21.03 5.33
N GLY A 233 -15.55 20.15 6.29
CA GLY A 233 -14.43 19.23 6.25
C GLY A 233 -13.28 19.64 7.16
N GLU A 234 -13.36 19.19 8.41
CA GLU A 234 -12.30 19.33 9.40
C GLU A 234 -11.02 18.67 8.92
N GLU A 235 -9.89 19.35 9.07
CA GLU A 235 -8.54 18.95 8.62
C GLU A 235 -8.38 18.73 7.11
N VAL A 236 -9.41 18.99 6.32
CA VAL A 236 -9.37 18.91 4.85
C VAL A 236 -9.48 20.32 4.26
N ASN A 237 -10.56 21.03 4.57
CA ASN A 237 -10.84 22.37 4.06
C ASN A 237 -10.73 23.45 5.15
N TYR A 238 -10.69 23.06 6.42
CA TYR A 238 -10.41 23.96 7.52
C TYR A 238 -9.59 23.27 8.61
N ILE A 239 -8.87 24.07 9.40
CA ILE A 239 -8.05 23.60 10.50
C ILE A 239 -8.30 24.46 11.75
N TYR A 240 -7.93 23.94 12.90
CA TYR A 240 -7.99 24.69 14.16
C TYR A 240 -6.66 25.37 14.47
N LEU A 241 -6.70 26.69 14.65
CA LEU A 241 -5.55 27.47 15.08
C LEU A 241 -5.68 27.87 16.55
N PRO A 242 -4.59 27.81 17.35
CA PRO A 242 -4.63 28.25 18.74
C PRO A 242 -4.97 29.73 18.83
N ALA A 243 -5.87 30.07 19.75
CA ALA A 243 -6.29 31.45 20.00
C ALA A 243 -6.54 31.68 21.49
N SER A 244 -6.35 32.92 21.95
CA SER A 244 -6.77 33.31 23.30
C SER A 244 -8.28 33.54 23.31
N VAL A 245 -9.03 32.46 23.52
CA VAL A 245 -10.50 32.48 23.58
C VAL A 245 -10.94 32.63 25.03
N ASN A 246 -11.42 33.81 25.40
CA ASN A 246 -12.02 34.04 26.72
C ASN A 246 -13.50 33.61 26.75
N GLU A 247 -14.10 33.61 27.94
CA GLU A 247 -15.47 33.14 28.15
C GLU A 247 -16.54 34.01 27.46
N TYR A 248 -16.26 35.32 27.30
CA TYR A 248 -17.11 36.21 26.52
C TYR A 248 -17.16 35.81 25.04
N VAL A 249 -16.00 35.55 24.43
CA VAL A 249 -15.91 35.12 23.02
C VAL A 249 -16.56 33.75 22.85
N LYS A 250 -16.28 32.80 23.75
CA LYS A 250 -16.89 31.47 23.70
C LYS A 250 -18.42 31.54 23.78
N SER A 251 -18.97 32.23 24.78
CA SER A 251 -20.43 32.33 24.97
C SER A 251 -21.17 33.02 23.82
N ARG A 252 -20.51 33.94 23.12
CA ARG A 252 -21.10 34.71 22.01
C ARG A 252 -21.08 33.95 20.69
N TYR A 253 -19.98 33.30 20.34
CA TYR A 253 -19.77 32.76 18.98
C TYR A 253 -19.95 31.24 18.87
N ASP A 254 -19.87 30.49 19.98
CA ASP A 254 -20.04 29.03 19.97
C ASP A 254 -21.48 28.61 19.61
N LYS A 255 -22.44 29.53 19.77
CA LYS A 255 -23.85 29.33 19.36
C LYS A 255 -24.13 29.66 17.90
N ASP A 256 -23.30 30.48 17.26
CA ASP A 256 -23.54 31.02 15.92
C ASP A 256 -23.12 30.06 14.79
N ALA A 257 -22.16 29.17 15.09
CA ALA A 257 -21.72 28.12 14.19
C ALA A 257 -21.16 26.94 15.00
N PRO A 258 -21.68 25.72 14.83
CA PRO A 258 -21.10 24.52 15.43
C PRO A 258 -19.62 24.38 15.03
N TYR A 259 -18.79 23.85 15.93
CA TYR A 259 -17.36 23.58 15.67
C TYR A 259 -16.50 24.81 15.34
N LEU A 260 -17.00 26.02 15.55
CA LEU A 260 -16.22 27.24 15.29
C LEU A 260 -15.07 27.39 16.30
N ILE A 261 -15.33 26.99 17.55
CA ILE A 261 -14.36 27.01 18.65
C ILE A 261 -14.22 25.58 19.18
N ASN A 262 -12.99 25.10 19.32
CA ASN A 262 -12.69 23.79 19.87
C ASN A 262 -11.43 23.86 20.74
N ASP A 263 -11.57 23.58 22.04
CA ASP A 263 -10.45 23.48 22.99
C ASP A 263 -9.47 24.67 22.93
N GLY A 264 -9.98 25.90 23.00
CA GLY A 264 -9.16 27.11 22.92
C GLY A 264 -8.57 27.40 21.53
N LYS A 265 -9.08 26.72 20.49
CA LYS A 265 -8.71 26.94 19.09
C LYS A 265 -9.91 27.41 18.29
N ILE A 266 -9.65 28.09 17.18
CA ILE A 266 -10.66 28.61 16.26
C ILE A 266 -10.54 27.93 14.89
N ALA A 267 -11.68 27.66 14.26
CA ALA A 267 -11.73 27.10 12.92
C ALA A 267 -11.35 28.17 11.88
N VAL A 268 -10.35 27.87 11.05
CA VAL A 268 -9.89 28.75 9.97
C VAL A 268 -9.85 27.95 8.67
N CYS A 269 -10.48 28.48 7.62
CA CYS A 269 -10.45 27.83 6.32
C CYS A 269 -9.03 27.76 5.77
N ARG A 270 -8.75 26.73 4.98
CA ARG A 270 -7.42 26.46 4.45
C ARG A 270 -6.88 27.64 3.65
N VAL A 271 -7.73 28.37 2.92
CA VAL A 271 -7.36 29.59 2.19
C VAL A 271 -6.87 30.71 3.13
N CYS A 272 -7.64 31.05 4.17
CA CYS A 272 -7.22 32.07 5.13
C CYS A 272 -5.97 31.64 5.89
N TYR A 273 -5.88 30.37 6.26
CA TYR A 273 -4.70 29.80 6.90
C TYR A 273 -3.46 29.92 6.02
N THR A 274 -3.51 29.45 4.76
CA THR A 274 -2.36 29.49 3.85
C THR A 274 -1.95 30.93 3.56
N MET A 275 -2.92 31.84 3.36
CA MET A 275 -2.62 33.26 3.17
C MET A 275 -1.86 33.86 4.35
N ILE A 276 -2.31 33.60 5.59
CA ILE A 276 -1.65 34.11 6.81
C ILE A 276 -0.26 33.47 6.97
N ARG A 277 -0.15 32.15 6.76
CA ARG A 277 1.11 31.43 6.86
C ARG A 277 2.14 31.94 5.85
N ASP A 278 1.77 32.03 4.57
CA ASP A 278 2.69 32.42 3.51
C ASP A 278 3.15 33.89 3.68
N LEU A 279 2.27 34.77 4.18
CA LEU A 279 2.66 36.14 4.55
C LEU A 279 3.61 36.14 5.75
N SER A 280 3.32 35.35 6.79
CA SER A 280 4.19 35.20 7.96
C SER A 280 5.57 34.69 7.57
N ASP A 281 5.65 33.64 6.75
CA ASP A 281 6.91 33.06 6.26
C ASP A 281 7.72 34.09 5.48
N LYS A 282 7.06 34.90 4.64
CA LYS A 282 7.71 35.98 3.89
C LYS A 282 8.31 37.05 4.81
N ILE A 283 7.58 37.45 5.86
CA ILE A 283 8.05 38.43 6.84
C ILE A 283 9.20 37.86 7.67
N SER A 284 9.06 36.63 8.16
CA SER A 284 10.10 35.93 8.94
C SER A 284 11.39 35.78 8.14
N LYS A 285 11.29 35.39 6.86
CA LYS A 285 12.45 35.30 5.97
C LYS A 285 13.13 36.65 5.77
N TYR A 286 12.37 37.71 5.56
CA TYR A 286 12.92 39.06 5.42
C TYR A 286 13.74 39.49 6.64
N TYR A 287 13.21 39.31 7.86
CA TYR A 287 13.92 39.67 9.08
C TYR A 287 15.11 38.74 9.36
N TYR A 288 15.00 37.45 9.03
CA TYR A 288 16.12 36.52 9.12
C TYR A 288 17.28 36.96 8.21
N ASP A 289 17.00 37.25 6.94
CA ASP A 289 18.01 37.68 5.98
C ASP A 289 18.66 39.02 6.41
N LEU A 290 17.86 39.94 6.95
CA LEU A 290 18.38 41.20 7.51
C LEU A 290 19.30 40.96 8.72
N ALA A 291 18.91 40.08 9.64
CA ALA A 291 19.72 39.74 10.81
C ALA A 291 21.05 39.09 10.40
N ILE A 292 21.04 38.14 9.46
CA ILE A 292 22.25 37.50 8.93
C ILE A 292 23.17 38.53 8.26
N LYS A 293 22.61 39.47 7.50
CA LYS A 293 23.40 40.54 6.88
C LYS A 293 24.09 41.41 7.92
N GLU A 294 23.36 41.86 8.94
CA GLU A 294 23.94 42.68 10.02
C GLU A 294 24.99 41.90 10.83
N MET A 295 24.77 40.62 11.08
CA MET A 295 25.76 39.75 11.74
C MET A 295 27.05 39.65 10.93
N ARG A 296 26.98 39.49 9.61
CA ARG A 296 28.17 39.46 8.73
C ARG A 296 28.92 40.79 8.75
N LEU A 297 28.20 41.92 8.65
CA LEU A 297 28.82 43.25 8.73
C LEU A 297 29.46 43.50 10.10
N MET A 298 28.89 42.96 11.17
CA MET A 298 29.47 43.02 12.50
C MET A 298 30.74 42.16 12.61
N GLU A 299 30.71 40.95 12.06
CA GLU A 299 31.87 40.05 11.99
C GLU A 299 33.03 40.67 11.19
N GLU A 300 32.74 41.29 10.04
CA GLU A 300 33.74 42.03 9.25
C GLU A 300 34.36 43.18 10.03
N ARG A 301 33.54 43.97 10.73
CA ARG A 301 34.02 45.07 11.59
C ARG A 301 34.90 44.57 12.73
N ILE A 302 34.49 43.49 13.39
CA ILE A 302 35.28 42.86 14.47
C ILE A 302 36.61 42.35 13.93
N ASN A 303 36.60 41.63 12.80
CA ASN A 303 37.82 41.12 12.17
C ASN A 303 38.76 42.23 11.70
N ALA A 304 38.22 43.34 11.19
CA ALA A 304 39.03 44.52 10.86
C ALA A 304 39.72 45.10 12.10
N ARG A 305 39.00 45.21 13.22
CA ARG A 305 39.56 45.70 14.48
C ARG A 305 40.60 44.76 15.08
N ILE A 306 40.38 43.44 14.97
CA ILE A 306 41.38 42.42 15.37
C ILE A 306 42.66 42.59 14.55
N ARG A 307 42.56 42.73 13.22
CA ARG A 307 43.73 42.96 12.36
C ARG A 307 44.48 44.24 12.70
N GLU A 308 43.76 45.33 12.95
CA GLU A 308 44.37 46.61 13.37
C GLU A 308 45.12 46.45 14.70
N LEU A 309 44.51 45.77 15.68
CA LEU A 309 45.15 45.52 16.98
C LEU A 309 46.38 44.62 16.85
N GLN A 310 46.31 43.57 16.03
CA GLN A 310 47.46 42.70 15.74
C GLN A 310 48.61 43.48 15.11
N ALA A 311 48.34 44.33 14.11
CA ALA A 311 49.36 45.16 13.48
C ALA A 311 50.03 46.13 14.48
N ARG A 312 49.25 46.76 15.38
CA ARG A 312 49.79 47.62 16.45
C ARG A 312 50.67 46.83 17.43
N ILE A 313 50.26 45.63 17.82
CA ILE A 313 51.03 44.75 18.71
C ILE A 313 52.36 44.36 18.05
N ASP A 314 52.34 43.99 16.77
CA ASP A 314 53.55 43.59 16.05
C ASP A 314 54.51 44.77 15.88
N LEU A 315 53.99 45.97 15.59
CA LEU A 315 54.80 47.18 15.52
C LEU A 315 55.48 47.49 16.87
N MET A 316 54.73 47.45 17.98
CA MET A 316 55.31 47.60 19.32
C MET A 316 56.38 46.54 19.62
N ARG A 317 56.15 45.27 19.25
CA ARG A 317 57.14 44.20 19.40
C ARG A 317 58.42 44.47 18.61
N THR A 318 58.30 45.02 17.40
CA THR A 318 59.47 45.40 16.60
C THR A 318 60.23 46.56 17.23
N THR A 319 59.55 47.62 17.69
CA THR A 319 60.19 48.76 18.36
C THR A 319 60.97 48.34 19.61
N ILE A 320 60.38 47.48 20.46
CA ILE A 320 61.05 46.95 21.65
C ILE A 320 62.27 46.09 21.30
N ARG A 321 62.26 45.39 20.15
CA ARG A 321 63.44 44.64 19.68
C ARG A 321 64.55 45.55 19.15
N PHE A 322 64.22 46.70 18.58
CA PHE A 322 65.22 47.68 18.10
C PHE A 322 65.85 48.47 19.25
N GLU A 323 65.10 48.78 20.31
CA GLU A 323 65.62 49.49 21.50
C GLU A 323 66.53 48.63 22.40
N ARG A 324 66.57 47.30 22.17
CA ARG A 324 67.40 46.35 22.93
C ARG A 324 68.69 45.93 22.21
N LYS A 325 69.02 46.52 21.06
CA LYS A 325 70.29 46.34 20.34
C LYS A 325 71.18 47.55 20.50
#